data_AF-X1QDQ7-F1
#
_entry.id   AF-X1QDQ7-F1
#
_cell.length_a   1.000
_cell.length_b   1.000
_cell.length_c   1.000
_cell.angle_alpha   90.00
_cell.angle_beta   90.00
_cell.angle_gamma   90.00
#
_symmetry.space_group_name_H-M   'P 1'
#
loop_
_entity.id
_entity.type
_entity.pdbx_description
1 polymer ?
#
loop_
_entity_poly.entity_id
_entity_poly.type
_entity_poly.pdbx_seq_one_letter_code
_entity_poly.pdbx_strand_id
1 'polypeptide(L)'
;EAKILSASASLLQDLGFNLDESETDLGLLVASKERDATNAGQVVLAIVVAAMGGGTTPIDKEQKIRASIVTSPVGETANRTSVRVTFQRIVWNTYGQVSKRERLNDPKMYQEFFEKLSKAVFLEAHGI
;
A
#
# COMPACT_ATOMS: atom_id res chain seq x y z
N GLU A 1 16.70 -4.96 -14.10
CA GLU A 1 15.52 -4.14 -13.78
C GLU A 1 14.21 -4.91 -13.92
N ALA A 2 13.86 -5.43 -15.10
CA ALA A 2 12.61 -6.18 -15.32
C ALA A 2 12.34 -7.30 -14.30
N LYS A 3 13.35 -8.10 -13.92
CA LYS A 3 13.22 -9.13 -12.87
C LYS A 3 12.86 -8.57 -11.49
N ILE A 4 13.34 -7.36 -11.14
CA ILE A 4 13.02 -6.72 -9.86
C ILE A 4 11.56 -6.26 -9.86
N LEU A 5 11.08 -5.70 -10.97
CA LEU A 5 9.67 -5.34 -11.13
C LEU A 5 8.77 -6.59 -11.09
N SER A 6 9.14 -7.67 -11.79
CA SER A 6 8.46 -8.97 -11.72
C SER A 6 8.33 -9.47 -10.28
N ALA A 7 9.45 -9.58 -9.56
CA ALA A 7 9.46 -10.00 -8.17
C ALA A 7 8.65 -9.06 -7.25
N SER A 8 8.67 -7.76 -7.53
CA SER A 8 7.87 -6.77 -6.79
C SER A 8 6.37 -6.94 -7.02
N ALA A 9 5.96 -7.23 -8.25
CA ALA A 9 4.58 -7.48 -8.62
C ALA A 9 4.05 -8.73 -7.93
N SER A 10 4.79 -9.84 -7.99
CA SER A 10 4.45 -11.09 -7.30
C SER A 10 4.36 -10.89 -5.79
N LEU A 11 5.33 -10.20 -5.17
CA LEU A 11 5.29 -9.89 -3.74
C LEU A 11 4.04 -9.06 -3.37
N LEU A 12 3.68 -8.05 -4.16
CA LEU A 12 2.50 -7.24 -3.89
C LEU A 12 1.22 -8.08 -3.95
N GLN A 13 1.11 -9.00 -4.92
CA GLN A 13 0.00 -9.94 -5.02
C GLN A 13 -0.07 -10.89 -3.81
N ASP A 14 1.07 -11.44 -3.38
CA ASP A 14 1.16 -12.29 -2.17
C ASP A 14 0.72 -11.54 -0.90
N LEU A 15 0.97 -10.23 -0.85
CA LEU A 15 0.53 -9.35 0.24
C LEU A 15 -0.94 -8.91 0.12
N GLY A 16 -1.66 -9.44 -0.89
CA GLY A 16 -3.08 -9.20 -1.14
C GLY A 16 -3.38 -7.86 -1.81
N PHE A 17 -2.43 -7.27 -2.52
CA PHE A 17 -2.66 -6.12 -3.39
C PHE A 17 -3.07 -6.56 -4.79
N ASN A 18 -3.97 -5.79 -5.39
CA ASN A 18 -4.25 -5.86 -6.81
C ASN A 18 -3.30 -4.90 -7.54
N LEU A 19 -2.75 -5.30 -8.68
CA LEU A 19 -1.96 -4.41 -9.52
C LEU A 19 -2.90 -3.42 -10.21
N ASP A 20 -2.68 -2.13 -9.99
CA ASP A 20 -3.42 -1.04 -10.64
C ASP A 20 -2.75 -0.67 -11.98
N GLU A 21 -1.41 -0.53 -11.97
CA GLU A 21 -0.61 -0.10 -13.13
C GLU A 21 0.75 -0.81 -13.14
N SER A 22 1.27 -1.11 -14.33
CA SER A 22 2.57 -1.74 -14.53
C SER A 22 3.22 -1.21 -15.81
N GLU A 23 4.11 -0.23 -15.67
CA GLU A 23 4.87 0.38 -16.75
C GLU A 23 6.35 -0.02 -16.63
N THR A 24 6.69 -1.18 -17.18
CA THR A 24 8.02 -1.79 -17.01
C THR A 24 9.14 -0.96 -17.62
N ASP A 25 8.86 -0.27 -18.73
CA ASP A 25 9.83 0.56 -19.44
C ASP A 25 10.21 1.82 -18.65
N LEU A 26 9.30 2.29 -17.78
CA LEU A 26 9.51 3.43 -16.89
C LEU A 26 9.88 3.01 -15.46
N GLY A 27 9.97 1.72 -15.19
CA GLY A 27 10.28 1.21 -13.87
C GLY A 27 9.18 1.42 -12.83
N LEU A 28 7.91 1.52 -13.24
CA LEU A 28 6.79 1.88 -12.35
C LEU A 28 5.84 0.70 -12.14
N LEU A 29 5.51 0.44 -10.88
CA LEU A 29 4.40 -0.41 -10.46
C LEU A 29 3.53 0.33 -9.45
N VAL A 30 2.22 0.27 -9.64
CA VAL A 30 1.23 0.76 -8.68
C VAL A 30 0.28 -0.38 -8.34
N ALA A 31 0.03 -0.57 -7.06
CA ALA A 31 -0.88 -1.60 -6.57
C ALA A 31 -1.72 -1.07 -5.42
N SER A 32 -2.91 -1.61 -5.25
CA SER A 32 -3.80 -1.22 -4.17
C SER A 32 -4.51 -2.40 -3.50
N LYS A 33 -4.77 -2.25 -2.21
CA LYS A 33 -5.63 -3.17 -1.46
C LYS A 33 -6.65 -2.40 -0.65
N GLU A 34 -7.86 -2.95 -0.61
CA GLU A 34 -8.96 -2.43 0.20
C GLU A 34 -9.08 -3.25 1.48
N ARG A 35 -9.35 -2.56 2.58
CA ARG A 35 -9.58 -3.13 3.90
C ARG A 35 -10.68 -2.36 4.60
N ASP A 36 -11.34 -3.01 5.54
CA ASP A 36 -12.21 -2.34 6.49
C ASP A 36 -11.39 -1.37 7.37
N ALA A 37 -11.95 -0.20 7.66
CA ALA A 37 -11.36 0.84 8.49
C ALA A 37 -12.19 1.17 9.74
N THR A 38 -13.23 0.38 10.01
CA THR A 38 -14.19 0.60 11.07
C THR A 38 -13.52 0.48 12.43
N ASN A 39 -13.60 1.54 13.24
CA ASN A 39 -13.06 1.56 14.59
C ASN A 39 -14.18 1.40 15.63
N ALA A 40 -14.09 0.37 16.48
CA ALA A 40 -15.11 0.08 17.50
C ALA A 40 -15.39 1.27 18.45
N GLY A 41 -14.37 2.06 18.79
CA GLY A 41 -14.54 3.26 19.62
C GLY A 41 -15.30 4.38 18.90
N GLN A 42 -15.08 4.57 17.60
CA GLN A 42 -15.86 5.51 16.79
C GLN A 42 -17.33 5.07 16.68
N VAL A 43 -17.59 3.78 16.51
CA VAL A 43 -18.95 3.22 16.45
C VAL A 43 -19.69 3.47 17.76
N VAL A 44 -19.09 3.12 18.91
CA VAL A 44 -19.70 3.32 20.23
C VAL A 44 -19.99 4.80 20.48
N LEU A 45 -19.04 5.69 20.17
CA LEU A 45 -19.22 7.12 20.32
C LEU A 45 -20.35 7.66 19.42
N ALA A 46 -20.43 7.20 18.17
CA ALA A 46 -21.49 7.60 17.24
C ALA A 46 -22.88 7.18 17.76
N ILE A 47 -22.99 5.98 18.35
CA ILE A 47 -24.23 5.50 18.98
C ILE A 47 -24.62 6.39 20.16
N VAL A 48 -23.67 6.75 21.03
CA VAL A 48 -23.93 7.62 22.19
C VAL A 48 -24.41 9.01 21.75
N VAL A 49 -23.75 9.61 20.76
CA VAL A 49 -24.16 10.93 20.21
C VAL A 49 -25.57 10.86 19.62
N ALA A 50 -25.89 9.81 18.85
CA ALA A 50 -27.23 9.61 18.30
C ALA A 50 -28.29 9.44 19.39
N ALA A 51 -27.99 8.68 20.45
CA ALA A 51 -28.89 8.46 21.58
C ALA A 51 -29.18 9.75 22.38
N MET A 52 -28.26 10.72 22.38
CA MET A 52 -28.43 12.03 23.01
C MET A 52 -29.19 13.04 22.13
N GLY A 53 -29.82 12.59 21.04
CA GLY A 53 -30.52 13.47 20.09
C GLY A 53 -29.58 14.21 19.13
N GLY A 54 -28.28 13.87 19.13
CA GLY A 54 -27.37 14.29 18.08
C GLY A 54 -27.69 13.62 16.75
N GLY A 55 -27.38 14.28 15.63
CA GLY A 55 -27.51 13.67 14.30
C GLY A 55 -26.54 12.50 14.09
N THR A 56 -26.70 11.78 12.98
CA THR A 56 -25.76 10.74 12.56
C THR A 56 -24.37 11.32 12.36
N THR A 57 -23.36 10.78 13.05
CA THR A 57 -21.96 11.19 12.87
C THR A 57 -21.23 10.20 11.95
N PRO A 58 -20.46 10.69 10.98
CA PRO A 58 -19.73 9.81 10.08
C PRO A 58 -18.55 9.14 10.79
N ILE A 59 -18.50 7.81 10.74
CA ILE A 59 -17.37 7.00 11.19
C ILE A 59 -16.54 6.49 10.00
N ASP A 60 -15.25 6.21 10.22
CA ASP A 60 -14.37 5.57 9.23
C ASP A 60 -14.94 4.19 8.86
N LYS A 61 -14.99 3.84 7.57
CA LYS A 61 -15.62 2.61 7.07
C LYS A 61 -14.68 1.79 6.18
N GLU A 62 -14.15 2.44 5.16
CA GLU A 62 -13.34 1.79 4.13
C GLU A 62 -11.97 2.46 4.05
N GLN A 63 -10.91 1.67 3.88
CA GLN A 63 -9.58 2.19 3.59
C GLN A 63 -8.98 1.51 2.38
N LYS A 64 -8.28 2.31 1.57
CA LYS A 64 -7.47 1.86 0.45
C LYS A 64 -6.02 2.15 0.76
N ILE A 65 -5.19 1.11 0.74
CA ILE A 65 -3.75 1.23 0.83
C ILE A 65 -3.20 1.11 -0.58
N ARG A 66 -2.49 2.14 -1.04
CA ARG A 66 -1.77 2.16 -2.32
C ARG A 66 -0.28 1.99 -2.05
N ALA A 67 0.35 1.08 -2.79
CA ALA A 67 1.78 0.92 -2.88
C ALA A 67 2.23 1.40 -4.26
N SER A 68 3.25 2.25 -4.33
CA SER A 68 3.90 2.63 -5.58
C SER A 68 5.38 2.30 -5.48
N ILE A 69 5.85 1.49 -6.42
CA ILE A 69 7.24 1.07 -6.55
C ILE A 69 7.81 1.72 -7.80
N VAL A 70 8.97 2.35 -7.63
CA VAL A 70 9.75 2.94 -8.71
C VAL A 70 11.14 2.32 -8.70
N THR A 71 11.56 1.79 -9.84
CA THR A 71 12.91 1.31 -10.09
C THR A 71 13.65 2.25 -11.03
N SER A 72 14.96 2.36 -10.82
CA SER A 72 15.82 3.07 -11.76
C SER A 72 17.24 2.50 -11.73
N PRO A 73 17.93 2.33 -12.87
CA PRO A 73 19.33 1.95 -12.88
C PRO A 73 20.18 3.04 -12.21
N VAL A 74 21.23 2.64 -11.49
CA VAL A 74 22.16 3.54 -10.81
C VAL A 74 23.61 3.12 -11.05
N GLY A 75 24.50 4.11 -11.14
CA GLY A 75 25.92 3.93 -11.45
C GLY A 75 26.22 3.99 -12.95
N GLU A 76 27.47 4.31 -13.31
CA GLU A 76 27.90 4.48 -14.70
C GLU A 76 27.71 3.23 -15.57
N THR A 77 27.77 2.05 -14.96
CA THR A 77 27.63 0.76 -15.63
C THR A 77 26.21 0.17 -15.53
N ALA A 78 25.26 0.87 -14.92
CA ALA A 78 23.88 0.41 -14.68
C ALA A 78 23.77 -0.99 -14.03
N ASN A 79 24.82 -1.42 -13.31
CA ASN A 79 24.89 -2.74 -12.69
C ASN A 79 24.09 -2.85 -11.37
N ARG A 80 23.52 -1.74 -10.91
CA ARG A 80 22.71 -1.64 -9.70
C ARG A 80 21.39 -0.99 -10.05
N THR A 81 20.33 -1.39 -9.35
CA THR A 81 19.01 -0.79 -9.48
C THR A 81 18.61 -0.21 -8.14
N SER A 82 18.25 1.07 -8.12
CA SER A 82 17.58 1.70 -6.97
C SER A 82 16.12 1.29 -6.99
N VAL A 83 15.59 0.94 -5.83
CA VAL A 83 14.17 0.61 -5.66
C VAL A 83 13.61 1.51 -4.57
N ARG A 84 12.57 2.26 -4.90
CA ARG A 84 11.82 3.09 -3.95
C ARG A 84 10.40 2.58 -3.88
N VAL A 85 9.91 2.35 -2.67
CA VAL A 85 8.48 2.09 -2.42
C VAL A 85 7.89 3.25 -1.63
N THR A 86 6.64 3.58 -1.90
CA THR A 86 5.83 4.49 -1.07
C THR A 86 4.49 3.85 -0.78
N PHE A 87 4.03 4.01 0.47
CA PHE A 87 2.73 3.54 0.90
C PHE A 87 1.84 4.73 1.27
N GLN A 88 0.61 4.72 0.78
CA GLN A 88 -0.39 5.74 1.04
C GLN A 88 -1.67 5.07 1.54
N ARG A 89 -2.31 5.67 2.54
CA ARG A 89 -3.64 5.28 3.02
C ARG A 89 -4.63 6.37 2.71
N ILE A 90 -5.74 5.99 2.09
CA ILE A 90 -6.93 6.82 1.95
C ILE A 90 -8.04 6.14 2.73
N VAL A 91 -8.77 6.90 3.54
CA VAL A 91 -9.90 6.41 4.34
C VAL A 91 -11.16 7.15 3.93
N TRP A 92 -12.24 6.42 3.75
CA TRP A 92 -13.58 6.94 3.48
C TRP A 92 -14.48 6.66 4.69
N ASN A 93 -15.27 7.66 5.05
CA ASN A 93 -16.28 7.53 6.08
C ASN A 93 -17.56 6.88 5.53
N THR A 94 -18.50 6.61 6.42
CA THR A 94 -19.84 6.05 6.10
C THR A 94 -20.68 6.90 5.15
N TYR A 95 -20.30 8.17 4.89
CA TYR A 95 -20.94 9.04 3.90
C TYR A 95 -20.22 9.05 2.55
N GLY A 96 -19.22 8.20 2.36
CA GLY A 96 -18.41 8.15 1.14
C GLY A 96 -17.45 9.32 0.98
N GLN A 97 -17.24 10.12 2.02
CA GLN A 97 -16.30 11.25 2.00
C GLN A 97 -14.92 10.77 2.43
N VAL A 98 -13.87 11.31 1.81
CA VAL A 98 -12.48 11.05 2.23
C VAL A 98 -12.26 11.69 3.60
N SER A 99 -12.13 10.87 4.65
CA SER A 99 -11.84 11.33 6.00
C SER A 99 -10.35 11.55 6.24
N LYS A 100 -9.49 10.74 5.60
CA LYS A 100 -8.01 10.84 5.72
C LYS A 100 -7.32 10.49 4.41
N ARG A 101 -6.18 11.16 4.17
CA ARG A 101 -5.20 10.82 3.14
C ARG A 101 -3.82 11.04 3.70
N GLU A 102 -3.06 9.97 3.91
CA GLU A 102 -1.77 10.05 4.58
C GLU A 102 -0.75 9.07 3.99
N ARG A 103 0.53 9.37 4.24
CA ARG A 103 1.62 8.45 3.95
C ARG A 103 1.79 7.49 5.12
N LEU A 104 1.94 6.21 4.83
CA LEU A 104 2.34 5.22 5.83
C LEU A 104 3.87 5.22 5.87
N ASN A 105 4.45 5.75 6.94
CA ASN A 105 5.89 5.96 7.11
C ASN A 105 6.50 5.12 8.26
N ASP A 106 5.82 4.05 8.68
CA ASP A 106 6.31 3.18 9.76
C ASP A 106 7.58 2.45 9.33
N PRO A 107 8.76 2.70 9.95
CA PRO A 107 10.02 2.07 9.56
C PRO A 107 9.96 0.54 9.56
N LYS A 108 9.22 -0.07 10.50
CA LYS A 108 9.11 -1.53 10.60
C LYS A 108 8.39 -2.12 9.40
N MET A 109 7.33 -1.46 8.94
CA MET A 109 6.60 -1.85 7.72
C MET A 109 7.51 -1.85 6.49
N TYR A 110 8.37 -0.83 6.33
CA TYR A 110 9.33 -0.79 5.22
C TYR A 110 10.40 -1.87 5.35
N GLN A 111 10.93 -2.10 6.55
CA GLN A 111 11.92 -3.16 6.80
C GLN A 111 11.35 -4.53 6.39
N GLU A 112 10.17 -4.89 6.89
CA GLU A 112 9.52 -6.16 6.56
C GLU A 112 9.23 -6.30 5.06
N PHE A 113 8.80 -5.21 4.41
CA PHE A 113 8.59 -5.21 2.96
C PHE A 113 9.88 -5.49 2.20
N PHE A 114 10.97 -4.78 2.52
CA PHE A 114 12.26 -4.95 1.85
C PHE A 114 12.92 -6.30 2.14
N GLU A 115 12.73 -6.86 3.34
CA GLU A 115 13.17 -8.23 3.65
C GLU A 115 12.47 -9.27 2.78
N LYS A 116 11.15 -9.16 2.60
CA LYS A 116 10.38 -10.03 1.72
C LYS A 116 10.76 -9.82 0.24
N LEU A 117 10.94 -8.56 -0.17
CA LEU A 117 11.35 -8.24 -1.54
C LEU A 117 12.73 -8.78 -1.87
N SER A 118 13.69 -8.67 -0.94
CA SER A 118 15.03 -9.24 -1.09
C SER A 118 14.96 -10.75 -1.37
N LYS A 119 14.12 -11.47 -0.63
CA LYS A 119 13.88 -12.91 -0.86
C LYS A 119 13.21 -13.19 -2.20
N ALA A 120 12.17 -12.44 -2.55
CA ALA A 120 11.46 -12.61 -3.83
C ALA A 120 12.39 -12.36 -5.03
N VAL A 121 13.20 -11.30 -4.98
CA VAL A 121 14.20 -10.99 -6.02
C VAL A 121 15.25 -12.11 -6.11
N PHE A 122 15.69 -12.65 -4.97
CA PHE A 122 16.62 -13.77 -4.96
C PHE A 122 16.04 -15.01 -5.64
N LEU A 123 14.79 -15.38 -5.36
CA LEU A 123 14.10 -16.51 -5.98
C LEU A 123 13.92 -16.31 -7.49
N GLU A 124 13.39 -15.16 -7.90
CA GLU A 124 13.20 -14.77 -9.31
C GLU A 124 14.52 -14.79 -10.10
N ALA A 125 15.63 -14.40 -9.47
CA ALA A 125 16.95 -14.43 -10.10
C ALA A 125 17.42 -15.86 -10.42
N HIS A 126 17.01 -16.84 -9.61
CA HIS A 126 17.36 -18.26 -9.76
C HIS A 126 16.27 -19.08 -10.49
N GLY A 127 15.16 -18.45 -10.89
CA GLY A 127 14.08 -19.10 -11.63
C GLY A 127 13.30 -20.12 -10.81
N ILE A 128 13.20 -19.90 -9.49
CA ILE A 128 12.47 -20.75 -8.54
C ILE A 128 11.22 -20.02 -8.07
#